data_AF-A0A1H0Q983-F1
#
_entry.id   AF-A0A1H0Q983-F1
#
_cell.length_a   1.000
_cell.length_b   1.000
_cell.length_c   1.000
_cell.angle_alpha   90.00
_cell.angle_beta   90.00
_cell.angle_gamma   90.00
#
_symmetry.space_group_name_H-M   'P 1'
#
loop_
_entity.id
_entity.type
_entity.pdbx_description
1 polymer ?
#
loop_
_entity_poly.entity_id
_entity_poly.type
_entity_poly.pdbx_seq_one_letter_code
_entity_poly.pdbx_strand_id
1 'polypeptide(L)'
;MKKLFIFCLIALPATLISWGFKGHRAIATIAQKHLTSNTAYVVSAYLKGESMAEVATWADENRNPTTAPWHFLNLPLGLTHEQFVKFVSESDNNVYSAILKTEASLRDKGLTPDQKNEALKYLIHLVGDAHQPMHVSRKEDKGGNTIQVRFDNKGTNLHSLWDSKLIDHEGFSEAEIVRSYDVATTAQIKQWQSDSPMEWIWESYQVSSELYAQAKPGQEIDETYYQKYITVIHKRIGQAGIRLAGELNKLFNNEQVKVNSVLPSPSAGAQSVSAVKLEEIRNAIGRNVSVQGKVYSSKDIGSMVLVNLGAAYPNQLLTIALKGKAKELGNQLSDKMITVEGEVIDYKGKPEIIITDTSKVKF
;
A
#
# COMPACT_ATOMS: atom_id res chain seq x y z
N MET A 1 18.53 -15.04 -57.34
CA MET A 1 17.44 -14.98 -56.34
C MET A 1 17.98 -14.34 -55.07
N LYS A 2 17.69 -13.06 -54.83
CA LYS A 2 18.15 -12.34 -53.61
C LYS A 2 17.24 -12.73 -52.46
N LYS A 3 17.78 -13.41 -51.44
CA LYS A 3 17.03 -13.75 -50.21
C LYS A 3 16.86 -12.49 -49.37
N LEU A 4 15.64 -12.00 -49.25
CA LEU A 4 15.26 -10.88 -48.40
C LEU A 4 15.18 -11.41 -46.95
N PHE A 5 16.12 -11.01 -46.10
CA PHE A 5 16.03 -11.27 -44.67
C PHE A 5 15.03 -10.28 -44.05
N ILE A 6 13.85 -10.77 -43.70
CA ILE A 6 12.87 -10.03 -42.89
C ILE A 6 13.37 -10.08 -41.45
N PHE A 7 13.91 -8.97 -40.97
CA PHE A 7 14.23 -8.79 -39.55
C PHE A 7 12.91 -8.52 -38.82
N CYS A 8 12.38 -9.54 -38.12
CA CYS A 8 11.21 -9.38 -37.28
C CYS A 8 11.64 -8.60 -36.03
N LEU A 9 11.30 -7.31 -35.96
CA LEU A 9 11.49 -6.49 -34.77
C LEU A 9 10.55 -7.04 -33.68
N ILE A 10 11.10 -7.79 -32.72
CA ILE A 10 10.35 -8.19 -31.52
C ILE A 10 10.14 -6.91 -30.71
N ALA A 11 8.97 -6.30 -30.85
CA ALA A 11 8.51 -5.25 -29.95
C ALA A 11 8.25 -5.90 -28.58
N LEU A 12 9.21 -5.78 -27.66
CA LEU A 12 8.92 -6.04 -26.26
C LEU A 12 7.80 -5.06 -25.84
N PRO A 13 6.67 -5.55 -25.32
CA PRO A 13 5.68 -4.66 -24.73
C PRO A 13 6.36 -3.92 -23.58
N ALA A 14 6.43 -2.59 -23.66
CA ALA A 14 6.74 -1.79 -22.49
C ALA A 14 5.67 -2.09 -21.45
N THR A 15 6.03 -2.85 -20.42
CA THR A 15 5.21 -3.05 -19.23
C THR A 15 4.98 -1.66 -18.64
N LEU A 16 3.76 -1.15 -18.76
CA LEU A 16 3.34 0.08 -18.10
C LEU A 16 3.19 -0.29 -16.63
N ILE A 17 4.21 0.04 -15.83
CA ILE A 17 4.27 -0.24 -14.39
C ILE A 17 4.23 1.11 -13.68
N SER A 18 3.17 1.41 -12.94
CA SER A 18 2.88 2.78 -12.48
C SER A 18 3.49 3.16 -11.15
N TRP A 19 4.58 3.93 -11.20
CA TRP A 19 5.72 3.67 -10.33
C TRP A 19 6.26 2.28 -10.59
N GLY A 20 7.53 2.18 -10.99
CA GLY A 20 8.20 0.91 -11.07
C GLY A 20 8.17 0.16 -9.74
N PHE A 21 8.60 -1.09 -9.75
CA PHE A 21 8.65 -1.98 -8.59
C PHE A 21 9.02 -1.30 -7.25
N LYS A 22 10.05 -0.44 -7.24
CA LYS A 22 10.48 0.29 -6.03
C LYS A 22 9.44 1.26 -5.48
N GLY A 23 8.76 2.02 -6.34
CA GLY A 23 7.81 3.04 -5.90
C GLY A 23 6.54 2.42 -5.32
N HIS A 24 5.96 1.42 -5.96
CA HIS A 24 4.80 0.69 -5.40
C HIS A 24 5.09 0.08 -4.03
N ARG A 25 6.25 -0.57 -3.89
CA ARG A 25 6.67 -1.17 -2.63
C ARG A 25 6.87 -0.12 -1.55
N ALA A 26 7.51 1.00 -1.88
CA ALA A 26 7.65 2.12 -0.97
C ALA A 26 6.28 2.69 -0.54
N ILE A 27 5.34 2.89 -1.46
CA ILE A 27 3.98 3.36 -1.16
C ILE A 27 3.28 2.41 -0.19
N ALA A 28 3.32 1.11 -0.47
CA ALA A 28 2.74 0.08 0.37
C ALA A 28 3.39 0.03 1.77
N THR A 29 4.72 0.13 1.84
CA THR A 29 5.47 0.14 3.11
C THR A 29 5.18 1.40 3.92
N ILE A 30 5.09 2.57 3.28
CA ILE A 30 4.64 3.81 3.95
C ILE A 30 3.23 3.62 4.48
N ALA A 31 2.30 3.13 3.65
CA ALA A 31 0.92 2.91 4.07
C ALA A 31 0.82 2.00 5.30
N GLN A 32 1.55 0.87 5.31
CA GLN A 32 1.60 -0.07 6.43
C GLN A 32 2.00 0.62 7.75
N LYS A 33 2.95 1.57 7.73
CA LYS A 33 3.39 2.32 8.93
C LYS A 33 2.31 3.25 9.50
N HIS A 34 1.35 3.66 8.67
CA HIS A 34 0.27 4.60 9.03
C HIS A 34 -1.09 3.94 9.26
N LEU A 35 -1.14 2.61 9.27
CA LEU A 35 -2.35 1.87 9.63
C LEU A 35 -2.64 1.99 11.15
N THR A 36 -3.91 1.89 11.49
CA THR A 36 -4.33 1.54 12.86
C THR A 36 -4.01 0.08 13.14
N SER A 37 -3.87 -0.32 14.41
CA SER A 37 -3.64 -1.72 14.78
C SER A 37 -4.68 -2.66 14.18
N ASN A 38 -5.95 -2.28 14.21
CA ASN A 38 -7.00 -3.14 13.65
C ASN A 38 -6.89 -3.26 12.14
N THR A 39 -6.65 -2.15 11.45
CA THR A 39 -6.50 -2.18 10.00
C THR A 39 -5.30 -3.03 9.59
N ALA A 40 -4.16 -2.91 10.29
CA ALA A 40 -3.00 -3.75 10.03
C ALA A 40 -3.32 -5.25 10.16
N TYR A 41 -4.08 -5.64 11.18
CA TYR A 41 -4.52 -7.02 11.37
C TYR A 41 -5.49 -7.50 10.27
N VAL A 42 -6.51 -6.71 9.94
CA VAL A 42 -7.47 -7.05 8.88
C VAL A 42 -6.77 -7.19 7.53
N VAL A 43 -5.84 -6.27 7.22
CA VAL A 43 -5.02 -6.32 6.01
C VAL A 43 -4.16 -7.58 5.99
N SER A 44 -3.44 -7.91 7.06
CA SER A 44 -2.63 -9.14 7.15
C SER A 44 -3.47 -10.39 6.90
N ALA A 45 -4.65 -10.47 7.53
CA ALA A 45 -5.57 -11.59 7.38
C ALA A 45 -6.07 -11.73 5.92
N TYR A 46 -6.49 -10.63 5.29
CA TYR A 46 -6.91 -10.68 3.88
C TYR A 46 -5.75 -10.99 2.94
N LEU A 47 -4.53 -10.56 3.24
CA LEU A 47 -3.33 -10.88 2.45
C LEU A 47 -2.77 -12.28 2.73
N LYS A 48 -3.34 -13.03 3.68
CA LYS A 48 -2.93 -14.41 4.01
C LYS A 48 -1.44 -14.54 4.36
N GLY A 49 -0.89 -13.52 5.01
CA GLY A 49 0.51 -13.49 5.44
C GLY A 49 1.50 -12.91 4.42
N GLU A 50 1.07 -12.57 3.20
CA GLU A 50 1.88 -11.75 2.29
C GLU A 50 1.94 -10.30 2.80
N SER A 51 3.11 -9.65 2.73
CA SER A 51 3.23 -8.24 3.10
C SER A 51 2.60 -7.32 2.04
N MET A 52 2.15 -6.13 2.47
CA MET A 52 1.64 -5.12 1.53
C MET A 52 2.66 -4.78 0.43
N ALA A 53 3.96 -4.76 0.75
CA ALA A 53 5.01 -4.49 -0.22
C ALA A 53 5.16 -5.63 -1.25
N GLU A 54 5.09 -6.90 -0.83
CA GLU A 54 5.17 -8.04 -1.76
C GLU A 54 4.04 -8.05 -2.78
N VAL A 55 2.83 -7.69 -2.37
CA VAL A 55 1.66 -7.71 -3.25
C VAL A 55 1.46 -6.40 -4.02
N ALA A 56 2.28 -5.38 -3.77
CA ALA A 56 2.11 -4.04 -4.34
C ALA A 56 2.24 -4.01 -5.88
N THR A 57 2.92 -4.98 -6.49
CA THR A 57 3.09 -5.10 -7.95
C THR A 57 2.17 -6.15 -8.58
N TRP A 58 1.38 -6.85 -7.77
CA TRP A 58 0.56 -7.98 -8.21
C TRP A 58 -0.43 -7.59 -9.33
N ALA A 59 -1.01 -6.39 -9.27
CA ALA A 59 -1.99 -5.96 -10.27
C ALA A 59 -1.37 -5.81 -11.67
N ASP A 60 -0.13 -5.32 -11.78
CA ASP A 60 0.60 -5.26 -13.04
C ASP A 60 0.99 -6.65 -13.55
N GLU A 61 1.42 -7.54 -12.65
CA GLU A 61 1.78 -8.92 -12.98
C GLU A 61 0.57 -9.74 -13.47
N ASN A 62 -0.63 -9.40 -13.01
CA ASN A 62 -1.89 -10.07 -13.36
C ASN A 62 -2.77 -9.23 -14.31
N ARG A 63 -2.18 -8.22 -14.92
CA ARG A 63 -2.86 -7.29 -15.81
C ARG A 63 -3.39 -8.01 -17.05
N ASN A 64 -4.66 -7.75 -17.37
CA ASN A 64 -5.35 -8.33 -18.51
C ASN A 64 -6.12 -7.24 -19.28
N PRO A 65 -6.70 -7.51 -20.47
CA PRO A 65 -7.38 -6.47 -21.25
C PRO A 65 -8.52 -5.75 -20.53
N THR A 66 -9.17 -6.40 -19.55
CA THR A 66 -10.26 -5.80 -18.77
C THR A 66 -9.74 -4.87 -17.67
N THR A 67 -8.63 -5.23 -17.02
CA THR A 67 -8.04 -4.45 -15.93
C THR A 67 -6.96 -3.48 -16.40
N ALA A 68 -6.46 -3.64 -17.63
CA ALA A 68 -5.40 -2.78 -18.15
C ALA A 68 -5.76 -1.27 -18.13
N PRO A 69 -6.99 -0.86 -18.44
CA PRO A 69 -7.41 0.53 -18.32
C PRO A 69 -7.48 1.04 -16.88
N TRP A 70 -7.59 0.16 -15.87
CA TRP A 70 -7.66 0.57 -14.46
C TRP A 70 -6.40 1.28 -14.00
N HIS A 71 -5.27 1.10 -14.68
CA HIS A 71 -4.00 1.67 -14.24
C HIS A 71 -3.84 3.15 -14.59
N PHE A 72 -4.73 3.75 -15.39
CA PHE A 72 -4.55 5.14 -15.82
C PHE A 72 -5.89 5.83 -16.09
N LEU A 73 -5.81 7.13 -16.34
CA LEU A 73 -6.91 7.99 -16.74
C LEU A 73 -6.42 8.93 -17.84
N ASN A 74 -7.04 8.81 -19.01
CA ASN A 74 -6.75 9.64 -20.17
C ASN A 74 -7.69 10.86 -20.23
N LEU A 75 -7.11 12.05 -20.31
CA LEU A 75 -7.81 13.34 -20.26
C LEU A 75 -7.29 14.31 -21.33
N PRO A 76 -8.14 15.19 -21.87
CA PRO A 76 -7.64 16.34 -22.63
C PRO A 76 -6.83 17.27 -21.71
N LEU A 77 -5.91 18.06 -22.26
CA LEU A 77 -5.17 19.08 -21.51
C LEU A 77 -5.98 20.38 -21.34
N GLY A 78 -5.61 21.18 -20.32
CA GLY A 78 -6.14 22.53 -20.13
C GLY A 78 -7.54 22.58 -19.52
N LEU A 79 -8.01 21.49 -18.90
CA LEU A 79 -9.28 21.50 -18.19
C LEU A 79 -9.22 22.39 -16.95
N THR A 80 -10.28 23.16 -16.71
CA THR A 80 -10.52 23.73 -15.38
C THR A 80 -10.86 22.62 -14.39
N HIS A 81 -10.77 22.89 -13.08
CA HIS A 81 -11.13 21.90 -12.05
C HIS A 81 -12.56 21.37 -12.22
N GLU A 82 -13.53 22.24 -12.51
CA GLU A 82 -14.92 21.83 -12.73
C GLU A 82 -15.07 20.90 -13.95
N GLN A 83 -14.41 21.24 -15.06
CA GLN A 83 -14.43 20.42 -16.26
C GLN A 83 -13.73 19.07 -16.04
N PHE A 84 -12.64 19.06 -15.29
CA PHE A 84 -11.94 17.85 -14.88
C PHE A 84 -12.86 16.94 -14.06
N VAL A 85 -13.44 17.45 -12.97
CA VAL A 85 -14.35 16.67 -12.11
C VAL A 85 -15.50 16.09 -12.91
N LYS A 86 -16.11 16.89 -13.79
CA LYS A 86 -17.18 16.43 -14.67
C LYS A 86 -16.72 15.30 -15.59
N PHE A 87 -15.61 15.48 -16.30
CA PHE A 87 -15.07 14.48 -17.22
C PHE A 87 -14.78 13.16 -16.50
N VAL A 88 -14.11 13.23 -15.34
CA VAL A 88 -13.78 12.04 -14.56
C VAL A 88 -15.04 11.32 -14.09
N SER A 89 -16.00 12.06 -13.56
CA SER A 89 -17.25 11.49 -13.02
C SER A 89 -18.13 10.84 -14.10
N GLU A 90 -18.04 11.31 -15.34
CA GLU A 90 -18.75 10.75 -16.51
C GLU A 90 -17.95 9.63 -17.22
N SER A 91 -16.72 9.34 -16.74
CA SER A 91 -15.85 8.30 -17.29
C SER A 91 -15.87 7.04 -16.41
N ASP A 92 -15.65 5.88 -17.04
CA ASP A 92 -15.49 4.60 -16.34
C ASP A 92 -14.29 3.85 -16.92
N ASN A 93 -14.01 2.66 -16.36
CA ASN A 93 -12.91 1.78 -16.71
C ASN A 93 -11.55 2.50 -16.71
N ASN A 94 -11.26 3.19 -15.62
CA ASN A 94 -10.04 3.96 -15.39
C ASN A 94 -9.62 3.87 -13.91
N VAL A 95 -8.46 4.42 -13.56
CA VAL A 95 -7.93 4.36 -12.19
C VAL A 95 -8.87 4.89 -11.13
N TYR A 96 -9.61 5.97 -11.41
CA TYR A 96 -10.55 6.54 -10.47
C TYR A 96 -11.72 5.58 -10.20
N SER A 97 -12.39 5.11 -11.26
CA SER A 97 -13.53 4.20 -11.08
C SER A 97 -13.11 2.83 -10.53
N ALA A 98 -11.90 2.37 -10.84
CA ALA A 98 -11.33 1.14 -10.31
C ALA A 98 -11.02 1.22 -8.80
N ILE A 99 -10.49 2.35 -8.31
CA ILE A 99 -10.33 2.60 -6.87
C ILE A 99 -11.70 2.51 -6.18
N LEU A 100 -12.71 3.25 -6.66
CA LEU A 100 -14.04 3.21 -6.06
C LEU A 100 -14.67 1.81 -6.07
N LYS A 101 -14.47 1.07 -7.17
CA LYS A 101 -14.94 -0.30 -7.31
C LYS A 101 -14.27 -1.24 -6.30
N THR A 102 -12.96 -1.16 -6.15
CA THR A 102 -12.21 -2.01 -5.21
C THR A 102 -12.57 -1.69 -3.77
N GLU A 103 -12.73 -0.42 -3.41
CA GLU A 103 -13.26 -0.01 -2.10
C GLU A 103 -14.66 -0.57 -1.83
N ALA A 104 -15.55 -0.48 -2.82
CA ALA A 104 -16.91 -1.05 -2.71
C ALA A 104 -16.85 -2.58 -2.51
N SER A 105 -16.01 -3.29 -3.27
CA SER A 105 -15.76 -4.71 -3.08
C SER A 105 -15.23 -5.01 -1.68
N LEU A 106 -14.34 -4.18 -1.14
CA LEU A 106 -13.81 -4.34 0.22
C LEU A 106 -14.84 -4.05 1.32
N ARG A 107 -15.93 -3.33 1.03
CA ARG A 107 -17.07 -3.14 1.96
C ARG A 107 -18.14 -4.23 1.85
N ASP A 108 -18.22 -4.93 0.73
CA ASP A 108 -19.28 -5.91 0.48
C ASP A 108 -19.14 -7.18 1.34
N LYS A 109 -20.09 -7.42 2.26
CA LYS A 109 -20.07 -8.58 3.17
C LYS A 109 -20.37 -9.92 2.49
N GLY A 110 -20.83 -9.89 1.23
CA GLY A 110 -21.12 -11.09 0.43
C GLY A 110 -19.92 -11.67 -0.30
N LEU A 111 -18.82 -10.92 -0.44
CA LEU A 111 -17.63 -11.41 -1.13
C LEU A 111 -16.82 -12.39 -0.28
N THR A 112 -16.22 -13.37 -0.96
CA THR A 112 -15.32 -14.35 -0.34
C THR A 112 -14.01 -13.69 0.11
N PRO A 113 -13.27 -14.30 1.05
CA PRO A 113 -11.94 -13.83 1.43
C PRO A 113 -10.98 -13.69 0.24
N ASP A 114 -11.08 -14.56 -0.77
CA ASP A 114 -10.24 -14.50 -1.96
C ASP A 114 -10.57 -13.29 -2.83
N GLN A 115 -11.86 -12.98 -2.99
CA GLN A 115 -12.31 -11.77 -3.68
C GLN A 115 -11.90 -10.51 -2.93
N LYS A 116 -11.90 -10.54 -1.59
CA LYS A 116 -11.37 -9.45 -0.74
C LYS A 116 -9.86 -9.29 -0.89
N ASN A 117 -9.12 -10.40 -0.93
CA ASN A 117 -7.67 -10.40 -1.17
C ASN A 117 -7.36 -9.72 -2.51
N GLU A 118 -8.02 -10.14 -3.59
CA GLU A 118 -7.83 -9.56 -4.91
C GLU A 118 -8.19 -8.06 -4.94
N ALA A 119 -9.34 -7.67 -4.39
CA ALA A 119 -9.75 -6.27 -4.30
C ALA A 119 -8.75 -5.42 -3.49
N LEU A 120 -8.16 -5.99 -2.42
CA LEU A 120 -7.15 -5.32 -1.61
C LEU A 120 -5.84 -5.13 -2.39
N LYS A 121 -5.39 -6.14 -3.13
CA LYS A 121 -4.19 -6.05 -3.98
C LYS A 121 -4.36 -4.98 -5.05
N TYR A 122 -5.53 -4.90 -5.70
CA TYR A 122 -5.82 -3.80 -6.62
C TYR A 122 -5.83 -2.46 -5.92
N LEU A 123 -6.50 -2.29 -4.77
CA LEU A 123 -6.52 -1.00 -4.07
C LEU A 123 -5.11 -0.52 -3.69
N ILE A 124 -4.26 -1.41 -3.18
CA ILE A 124 -2.86 -1.10 -2.82
C ILE A 124 -2.10 -0.57 -4.03
N HIS A 125 -2.27 -1.21 -5.19
CA HIS A 125 -1.59 -0.83 -6.42
C HIS A 125 -2.14 0.48 -7.00
N LEU A 126 -3.45 0.55 -7.24
CA LEU A 126 -4.12 1.63 -7.97
C LEU A 126 -4.04 2.98 -7.26
N VAL A 127 -3.95 3.00 -5.92
CA VAL A 127 -3.67 4.25 -5.20
C VAL A 127 -2.29 4.79 -5.57
N GLY A 128 -1.30 3.92 -5.80
CA GLY A 128 -0.01 4.31 -6.36
C GLY A 128 -0.14 4.94 -7.75
N ASP A 129 -0.86 4.27 -8.65
CA ASP A 129 -1.08 4.74 -10.03
C ASP A 129 -1.75 6.11 -10.06
N ALA A 130 -2.78 6.30 -9.25
CA ALA A 130 -3.50 7.58 -9.17
C ALA A 130 -2.60 8.75 -8.78
N HIS A 131 -1.48 8.49 -8.10
CA HIS A 131 -0.50 9.50 -7.69
C HIS A 131 0.65 9.71 -8.68
N GLN A 132 0.82 8.83 -9.66
CA GLN A 132 1.82 8.97 -10.71
C GLN A 132 1.30 9.96 -11.78
N PRO A 133 1.90 11.15 -11.92
CA PRO A 133 1.39 12.18 -12.84
C PRO A 133 1.12 11.70 -14.27
N MET A 134 2.02 10.91 -14.84
CA MET A 134 1.90 10.41 -16.21
C MET A 134 0.83 9.33 -16.38
N HIS A 135 0.21 8.84 -15.30
CA HIS A 135 -0.97 7.97 -15.34
C HIS A 135 -2.29 8.75 -15.33
N VAL A 136 -2.27 10.04 -14.99
CA VAL A 136 -3.42 10.94 -15.11
C VAL A 136 -3.07 12.06 -16.09
N SER A 137 -3.15 11.73 -17.37
CA SER A 137 -2.48 12.47 -18.43
C SER A 137 -3.20 12.30 -19.77
N ARG A 138 -2.59 12.67 -20.89
CA ARG A 138 -3.29 12.74 -22.19
C ARG A 138 -3.16 11.46 -23.02
N LYS A 139 -4.19 11.21 -23.82
CA LYS A 139 -4.32 9.98 -24.63
C LYS A 139 -3.35 9.94 -25.81
N GLU A 140 -3.07 11.10 -26.40
CA GLU A 140 -2.40 11.27 -27.69
C GLU A 140 -1.00 10.67 -27.72
N ASP A 141 -0.31 10.68 -26.58
CA ASP A 141 1.02 10.08 -26.39
C ASP A 141 1.03 8.90 -25.42
N LYS A 142 -0.15 8.34 -25.14
CA LYS A 142 -0.34 7.24 -24.20
C LYS A 142 0.30 7.57 -22.84
N GLY A 143 0.02 8.76 -22.32
CA GLY A 143 0.61 9.25 -21.07
C GLY A 143 2.12 9.41 -21.10
N GLY A 144 2.66 9.96 -22.19
CA GLY A 144 4.08 10.27 -22.36
C GLY A 144 4.94 9.11 -22.86
N ASN A 145 4.36 7.92 -23.08
CA ASN A 145 5.08 6.76 -23.59
C ASN A 145 5.68 7.00 -24.99
N THR A 146 5.05 7.84 -25.81
CA THR A 146 5.58 8.17 -27.15
C THR A 146 6.46 9.41 -27.18
N ILE A 147 6.62 10.14 -26.06
CA ILE A 147 7.54 11.28 -25.95
C ILE A 147 8.92 10.75 -25.57
N GLN A 148 9.80 10.61 -26.56
CA GLN A 148 11.17 10.17 -26.34
C GLN A 148 11.98 11.25 -25.64
N VAL A 149 12.79 10.86 -24.67
CA VAL A 149 13.73 11.74 -23.94
C VAL A 149 15.03 10.96 -23.68
N ARG A 150 16.06 11.66 -23.20
CA ARG A 150 17.33 11.05 -22.80
C ARG A 150 17.63 11.41 -21.36
N PHE A 151 18.11 10.44 -20.60
CA PHE A 151 18.49 10.63 -19.20
C PHE A 151 19.62 9.65 -18.87
N ASP A 152 20.63 10.10 -18.11
CA ASP A 152 21.85 9.34 -17.84
C ASP A 152 22.50 8.76 -19.10
N ASN A 153 22.56 9.58 -20.17
CA ASN A 153 23.07 9.22 -21.49
C ASN A 153 22.32 8.07 -22.20
N LYS A 154 21.16 7.64 -21.67
CA LYS A 154 20.34 6.55 -22.22
C LYS A 154 19.03 7.09 -22.78
N GLY A 155 18.56 6.50 -23.88
CA GLY A 155 17.23 6.78 -24.41
C GLY A 155 16.14 6.18 -23.51
N THR A 156 15.08 6.95 -23.27
CA THR A 156 13.87 6.52 -22.57
C THR A 156 12.66 7.32 -23.08
N ASN A 157 11.52 7.24 -22.40
CA ASN A 157 10.36 8.08 -22.68
C ASN A 157 9.89 8.78 -21.41
N LEU A 158 9.08 9.84 -21.56
CA LEU A 158 8.62 10.68 -20.44
C LEU A 158 7.87 9.87 -19.37
N HIS A 159 7.08 8.86 -19.77
CA HIS A 159 6.37 7.99 -18.84
C HIS A 159 7.34 7.18 -17.98
N SER A 160 8.22 6.41 -18.61
CA SER A 160 9.23 5.59 -17.92
C SER A 160 10.24 6.41 -17.11
N LEU A 161 10.51 7.64 -17.52
CA LEU A 161 11.33 8.58 -16.76
C LEU A 161 10.72 8.81 -15.35
N TRP A 162 9.42 9.09 -15.31
CA TRP A 162 8.67 9.35 -14.08
C TRP A 162 8.34 8.09 -13.27
N ASP A 163 8.02 6.98 -13.94
CA ASP A 163 7.75 5.73 -13.24
C ASP A 163 8.95 5.21 -12.46
N SER A 164 10.16 5.30 -13.03
CA SER A 164 11.30 4.55 -12.51
C SER A 164 12.61 5.31 -12.57
N LYS A 165 12.94 5.98 -13.68
CA LYS A 165 14.33 6.43 -13.89
C LYS A 165 14.76 7.52 -12.92
N LEU A 166 13.90 8.49 -12.61
CA LEU A 166 14.21 9.53 -11.64
C LEU A 166 14.39 8.94 -10.22
N ILE A 167 13.60 7.93 -9.84
CA ILE A 167 13.73 7.22 -8.56
C ILE A 167 15.01 6.38 -8.52
N ASP A 168 15.30 5.65 -9.60
CA ASP A 168 16.47 4.78 -9.70
C ASP A 168 17.77 5.57 -9.65
N HIS A 169 17.78 6.80 -10.17
CA HIS A 169 18.94 7.70 -10.17
C HIS A 169 19.41 8.05 -8.75
N GLU A 170 18.52 8.11 -7.76
CA GLU A 170 18.91 8.34 -6.36
C GLU A 170 19.79 7.22 -5.80
N GLY A 171 19.72 6.02 -6.38
CA GLY A 171 20.46 4.85 -5.88
C GLY A 171 19.96 4.33 -4.53
N PHE A 172 18.84 4.86 -4.01
CA PHE A 172 18.27 4.46 -2.73
C PHE A 172 17.74 3.02 -2.75
N SER A 173 17.98 2.31 -1.65
CA SER A 173 17.25 1.09 -1.31
C SER A 173 15.81 1.42 -0.91
N GLU A 174 14.90 0.43 -0.93
CA GLU A 174 13.49 0.65 -0.56
C GLU A 174 13.36 1.24 0.86
N ALA A 175 14.19 0.79 1.80
CA ALA A 175 14.19 1.30 3.17
C ALA A 175 14.61 2.79 3.23
N GLU A 176 15.52 3.22 2.35
CA GLU A 176 15.96 4.61 2.25
C GLU A 176 14.90 5.48 1.58
N ILE A 177 14.23 4.99 0.54
CA ILE A 177 13.06 5.64 -0.07
C ILE A 177 12.00 5.91 1.01
N VAL A 178 11.59 4.87 1.75
CA VAL A 178 10.59 5.00 2.83
C VAL A 178 11.04 6.00 3.89
N ARG A 179 12.31 5.94 4.32
CA ARG A 179 12.86 6.87 5.32
C ARG A 179 12.86 8.32 4.83
N SER A 180 13.18 8.54 3.55
CA SER A 180 13.31 9.87 2.97
C SER A 180 11.97 10.49 2.57
N TYR A 181 10.99 9.67 2.18
CA TYR A 181 9.73 10.17 1.61
C TYR A 181 8.58 10.18 2.64
N ASP A 182 8.64 9.37 3.69
CA ASP A 182 7.69 9.37 4.82
C ASP A 182 8.00 10.49 5.84
N VAL A 183 7.93 11.73 5.38
CA VAL A 183 8.31 12.93 6.15
C VAL A 183 7.13 13.86 6.46
N ALA A 184 5.91 13.38 6.24
CA ALA A 184 4.68 14.15 6.45
C ALA A 184 4.50 14.53 7.93
N THR A 185 4.15 15.79 8.19
CA THR A 185 3.76 16.24 9.53
C THR A 185 2.42 15.66 9.94
N THR A 186 2.10 15.64 11.24
CA THR A 186 0.78 15.18 11.74
C THR A 186 -0.40 15.92 11.09
N ALA A 187 -0.25 17.22 10.81
CA ALA A 187 -1.27 18.00 10.13
C ALA A 187 -1.46 17.55 8.68
N GLN A 188 -0.36 17.33 7.94
CA GLN A 188 -0.40 16.80 6.57
C GLN A 188 -0.99 15.39 6.54
N ILE A 189 -0.62 14.51 7.47
CA ILE A 189 -1.18 13.15 7.55
C ILE A 189 -2.69 13.22 7.71
N LYS A 190 -3.18 14.03 8.65
CA LYS A 190 -4.63 14.20 8.86
C LYS A 190 -5.33 14.72 7.61
N GLN A 191 -4.75 15.72 6.95
CA GLN A 191 -5.32 16.28 5.72
C GLN A 191 -5.35 15.25 4.60
N TRP A 192 -4.19 14.65 4.27
CA TRP A 192 -4.06 13.71 3.17
C TRP A 192 -4.95 12.49 3.34
N GLN A 193 -5.11 11.97 4.58
CA GLN A 193 -6.05 10.87 4.85
C GLN A 193 -7.53 11.27 4.68
N SER A 194 -7.85 12.57 4.68
CA SER A 194 -9.21 13.08 4.46
C SER A 194 -9.50 13.46 2.99
N ASP A 195 -8.47 13.67 2.18
CA ASP A 195 -8.61 14.02 0.76
C ASP A 195 -9.31 12.88 0.00
N SER A 196 -10.16 13.24 -0.97
CA SER A 196 -10.88 12.27 -1.80
C SER A 196 -10.01 11.76 -2.95
N PRO A 197 -10.29 10.57 -3.52
CA PRO A 197 -9.61 10.09 -4.72
C PRO A 197 -9.63 11.09 -5.89
N MET A 198 -10.67 11.92 -6.01
CA MET A 198 -10.78 12.98 -7.03
C MET A 198 -9.70 14.05 -6.87
N GLU A 199 -9.39 14.44 -5.63
CA GLU A 199 -8.31 15.42 -5.37
C GLU A 199 -6.95 14.83 -5.72
N TRP A 200 -6.74 13.53 -5.50
CA TRP A 200 -5.44 12.90 -5.76
C TRP A 200 -5.12 12.91 -7.25
N ILE A 201 -6.10 12.52 -8.07
CA ILE A 201 -5.94 12.50 -9.53
C ILE A 201 -5.90 13.93 -10.10
N TRP A 202 -6.57 14.90 -9.48
CA TRP A 202 -6.47 16.30 -9.88
C TRP A 202 -5.04 16.83 -9.68
N GLU A 203 -4.42 16.55 -8.54
CA GLU A 203 -3.01 16.91 -8.32
C GLU A 203 -2.08 16.24 -9.34
N SER A 204 -2.30 14.96 -9.69
CA SER A 204 -1.54 14.27 -10.73
C SER A 204 -1.72 14.93 -12.10
N TYR A 205 -2.94 15.35 -12.44
CA TYR A 205 -3.25 16.06 -13.68
C TYR A 205 -2.61 17.45 -13.76
N GLN A 206 -2.54 18.17 -12.65
CA GLN A 206 -1.84 19.46 -12.58
C GLN A 206 -0.34 19.28 -12.85
N VAL A 207 0.28 18.27 -12.24
CA VAL A 207 1.69 17.97 -12.47
C VAL A 207 1.90 17.55 -13.93
N SER A 208 1.11 16.62 -14.46
CA SER A 208 1.27 16.17 -15.85
C SER A 208 1.10 17.30 -16.86
N SER A 209 0.17 18.23 -16.62
CA SER A 209 -0.01 19.44 -17.43
C SER A 209 1.25 20.32 -17.44
N GLU A 210 1.90 20.50 -16.29
CA GLU A 210 3.18 21.21 -16.20
C GLU A 210 4.29 20.51 -17.00
N LEU A 211 4.35 19.17 -16.91
CA LEU A 211 5.34 18.37 -17.64
C LEU A 211 5.16 18.51 -19.15
N TYR A 212 3.92 18.44 -19.64
CA TYR A 212 3.65 18.61 -21.06
C TYR A 212 3.98 20.01 -21.58
N ALA A 213 3.84 21.06 -20.76
CA ALA A 213 4.23 22.41 -21.15
C ALA A 213 5.75 22.56 -21.36
N GLN A 214 6.55 21.71 -20.72
CA GLN A 214 8.02 21.76 -20.76
C GLN A 214 8.63 20.68 -21.67
N ALA A 215 7.93 19.58 -21.93
CA ALA A 215 8.46 18.44 -22.65
C ALA A 215 8.76 18.75 -24.12
N LYS A 216 10.02 18.51 -24.52
CA LYS A 216 10.46 18.54 -25.92
C LYS A 216 10.90 17.12 -26.34
N PRO A 217 10.38 16.57 -27.44
CA PRO A 217 10.85 15.29 -27.96
C PRO A 217 12.36 15.30 -28.19
N GLY A 218 13.05 14.27 -27.70
CA GLY A 218 14.51 14.13 -27.77
C GLY A 218 15.30 14.97 -26.78
N GLN A 219 14.65 15.68 -25.84
CA GLN A 219 15.35 16.46 -24.83
C GLN A 219 16.26 15.58 -23.97
N GLU A 220 17.45 16.09 -23.67
CA GLU A 220 18.27 15.58 -22.58
C GLU A 220 17.71 16.14 -21.27
N ILE A 221 17.44 15.25 -20.33
CA ILE A 221 17.00 15.59 -18.98
C ILE A 221 18.26 15.94 -18.19
N ASP A 222 18.37 17.21 -17.79
CA ASP A 222 19.52 17.73 -17.07
C ASP A 222 19.34 17.66 -15.55
N GLU A 223 20.40 18.03 -14.83
CA GLU A 223 20.39 18.08 -13.37
C GLU A 223 19.32 19.05 -12.82
N THR A 224 19.06 20.15 -13.53
CA THR A 224 18.03 21.13 -13.15
C THR A 224 16.64 20.50 -13.14
N TYR A 225 16.30 19.76 -14.20
CA TYR A 225 15.06 19.00 -14.29
C TYR A 225 14.98 17.98 -13.16
N TYR A 226 16.05 17.20 -12.97
CA TYR A 226 16.12 16.16 -11.95
C TYR A 226 15.86 16.73 -10.55
N GLN A 227 16.64 17.72 -10.12
CA GLN A 227 16.53 18.33 -8.79
C GLN A 227 15.15 18.95 -8.52
N LYS A 228 14.53 19.53 -9.56
CA LYS A 228 13.17 20.04 -9.45
C LYS A 228 12.16 18.92 -9.22
N TYR A 229 12.15 17.92 -10.08
CA TYR A 229 11.05 16.95 -10.12
C TYR A 229 11.22 15.75 -9.19
N ILE A 230 12.44 15.47 -8.72
CA ILE A 230 12.64 14.42 -7.71
C ILE A 230 11.91 14.76 -6.41
N THR A 231 11.86 16.05 -6.01
CA THR A 231 11.08 16.51 -4.85
C THR A 231 9.57 16.32 -5.03
N VAL A 232 9.08 16.46 -6.27
CA VAL A 232 7.67 16.17 -6.62
C VAL A 232 7.40 14.69 -6.47
N ILE A 233 8.29 13.82 -6.96
CA ILE A 233 8.19 12.37 -6.83
C ILE A 233 8.15 11.95 -5.36
N HIS A 234 9.05 12.47 -4.53
CA HIS A 234 9.08 12.22 -3.08
C HIS A 234 7.72 12.53 -2.45
N LYS A 235 7.17 13.72 -2.78
CA LYS A 235 5.86 14.15 -2.31
C LYS A 235 4.74 13.23 -2.80
N ARG A 236 4.70 12.85 -4.08
CA ARG A 236 3.63 12.01 -4.64
C ARG A 236 3.63 10.60 -4.04
N ILE A 237 4.79 9.97 -3.87
CA ILE A 237 4.91 8.65 -3.21
C ILE A 237 4.53 8.74 -1.73
N GLY A 238 5.00 9.77 -1.01
CA GLY A 238 4.61 10.00 0.37
C GLY A 238 3.10 10.22 0.53
N GLN A 239 2.49 11.07 -0.31
CA GLN A 239 1.05 11.29 -0.35
C GLN A 239 0.28 9.98 -0.61
N ALA A 240 0.71 9.19 -1.61
CA ALA A 240 0.08 7.93 -1.96
C ALA A 240 0.07 6.94 -0.78
N GLY A 241 1.20 6.78 -0.08
CA GLY A 241 1.29 5.90 1.08
C GLY A 241 0.38 6.35 2.22
N ILE A 242 0.38 7.65 2.53
CA ILE A 242 -0.49 8.22 3.58
C ILE A 242 -1.99 8.07 3.22
N ARG A 243 -2.36 8.33 1.97
CA ARG A 243 -3.75 8.23 1.48
C ARG A 243 -4.24 6.80 1.42
N LEU A 244 -3.41 5.86 0.96
CA LEU A 244 -3.70 4.43 1.01
C LEU A 244 -3.96 3.98 2.45
N ALA A 245 -3.13 4.40 3.41
CA ALA A 245 -3.38 4.14 4.83
C ALA A 245 -4.71 4.75 5.30
N GLY A 246 -5.03 5.96 4.84
CA GLY A 246 -6.31 6.64 5.11
C GLY A 246 -7.51 5.80 4.66
N GLU A 247 -7.51 5.31 3.42
CA GLU A 247 -8.61 4.49 2.91
C GLU A 247 -8.72 3.14 3.61
N LEU A 248 -7.60 2.45 3.82
CA LEU A 248 -7.60 1.19 4.56
C LEU A 248 -8.08 1.39 6.02
N ASN A 249 -7.72 2.51 6.65
CA ASN A 249 -8.22 2.86 7.98
C ASN A 249 -9.73 3.15 7.96
N LYS A 250 -10.25 3.89 6.97
CA LYS A 250 -11.69 4.12 6.80
C LYS A 250 -12.47 2.82 6.55
N LEU A 251 -11.88 1.89 5.80
CA LEU A 251 -12.48 0.60 5.50
C LEU A 251 -12.49 -0.33 6.71
N PHE A 252 -11.39 -0.40 7.46
CA PHE A 252 -11.16 -1.52 8.37
C PHE A 252 -10.97 -1.17 9.84
N ASN A 253 -10.88 0.09 10.26
CA ASN A 253 -10.58 0.42 11.66
C ASN A 253 -11.58 -0.20 12.66
N ASN A 254 -12.85 -0.35 12.25
CA ASN A 254 -13.92 -0.96 13.06
C ASN A 254 -14.36 -2.35 12.56
N GLU A 255 -13.72 -2.86 11.51
CA GLU A 255 -14.10 -4.15 10.92
C GLU A 255 -13.67 -5.29 11.86
N GLN A 256 -14.57 -6.25 12.08
CA GLN A 256 -14.26 -7.48 12.80
C GLN A 256 -14.04 -8.58 11.77
N VAL A 257 -12.80 -9.04 11.59
CA VAL A 257 -12.56 -10.25 10.81
C VAL A 257 -13.26 -11.40 11.53
N LYS A 258 -14.29 -11.98 10.92
CA LYS A 258 -14.83 -13.27 11.37
C LYS A 258 -13.74 -14.31 11.11
N VAL A 259 -12.97 -14.63 12.15
CA VAL A 259 -11.84 -15.57 12.14
C VAL A 259 -12.21 -16.94 11.51
N ASN A 260 -13.49 -17.26 11.41
CA ASN A 260 -14.00 -18.53 10.89
C ASN A 260 -13.95 -18.71 9.36
N SER A 261 -13.63 -17.69 8.55
CA SER A 261 -13.65 -17.83 7.09
C SER A 261 -12.32 -17.63 6.39
N VAL A 262 -11.24 -17.26 7.08
CA VAL A 262 -9.93 -16.97 6.45
C VAL A 262 -8.93 -18.13 6.62
N LEU A 263 -9.22 -19.09 7.50
CA LEU A 263 -8.48 -20.35 7.51
C LEU A 263 -9.01 -21.23 6.38
N PRO A 264 -8.15 -21.83 5.53
CA PRO A 264 -8.59 -23.00 4.79
C PRO A 264 -9.18 -24.00 5.79
N SER A 265 -10.32 -24.61 5.45
CA SER A 265 -10.82 -25.78 6.17
C SER A 265 -9.62 -26.70 6.46
N PRO A 266 -9.47 -27.21 7.69
CA PRO A 266 -8.30 -27.99 8.05
C PRO A 266 -8.24 -29.20 7.12
N SER A 267 -7.34 -29.15 6.13
CA SER A 267 -6.74 -30.38 5.65
C SER A 267 -6.01 -30.94 6.86
N ALA A 268 -6.30 -32.21 7.15
CA ALA A 268 -5.87 -32.91 8.34
C ALA A 268 -4.35 -32.72 8.57
N GLY A 269 -4.03 -31.90 9.58
CA GLY A 269 -2.68 -31.56 9.97
C GLY A 269 -2.71 -30.34 10.86
N ALA A 270 -3.01 -30.53 12.14
CA ALA A 270 -2.85 -29.47 13.14
C ALA A 270 -1.39 -28.97 13.09
N GLN A 271 -1.16 -27.81 12.48
CA GLN A 271 0.11 -27.11 12.66
C GLN A 271 0.19 -26.76 14.14
N SER A 272 1.09 -27.45 14.85
CA SER A 272 1.35 -27.19 16.26
C SER A 272 1.73 -25.73 16.44
N VAL A 273 0.96 -24.99 17.24
CA VAL A 273 1.33 -23.64 17.65
C VAL A 273 2.66 -23.74 18.38
N SER A 274 3.74 -23.27 17.76
CA SER A 274 5.08 -23.38 18.35
C SER A 274 5.20 -22.43 19.54
N ALA A 275 5.67 -22.93 20.69
CA ALA A 275 6.04 -22.07 21.80
C ALA A 275 7.26 -21.22 21.41
N VAL A 276 7.17 -19.90 21.58
CA VAL A 276 8.23 -18.93 21.28
C VAL A 276 8.55 -18.15 22.55
N LYS A 277 9.84 -17.98 22.83
CA LYS A 277 10.30 -17.14 23.95
C LYS A 277 9.98 -15.68 23.67
N LEU A 278 9.59 -14.93 24.70
CA LEU A 278 9.20 -13.53 24.55
C LEU A 278 10.33 -12.67 23.94
N GLU A 279 11.58 -12.97 24.27
CA GLU A 279 12.77 -12.28 23.75
C GLU A 279 12.98 -12.51 22.25
N GLU A 280 12.45 -13.61 21.72
CA GLU A 280 12.58 -14.03 20.31
C GLU A 280 11.33 -13.69 19.49
N ILE A 281 10.31 -13.07 20.10
CA ILE A 281 8.97 -12.88 19.49
C ILE A 281 9.01 -12.09 18.18
N ARG A 282 10.00 -11.21 18.01
CA ARG A 282 10.18 -10.45 16.76
C ARG A 282 10.49 -11.35 15.56
N ASN A 283 11.15 -12.48 15.78
CA ASN A 283 11.44 -13.45 14.72
C ASN A 283 10.20 -14.29 14.34
N ALA A 284 9.06 -14.07 15.02
CA ALA A 284 7.82 -14.77 14.80
C ALA A 284 6.73 -13.94 14.10
N ILE A 285 7.05 -12.73 13.62
CA ILE A 285 6.14 -11.92 12.81
C ILE A 285 5.62 -12.76 11.62
N GLY A 286 4.31 -12.73 11.40
CA GLY A 286 3.60 -13.51 10.38
C GLY A 286 3.29 -14.97 10.78
N ARG A 287 3.61 -15.40 12.01
CA ARG A 287 3.38 -16.78 12.49
C ARG A 287 2.42 -16.82 13.67
N ASN A 288 1.61 -17.87 13.74
CA ASN A 288 0.82 -18.23 14.93
C ASN A 288 1.73 -18.90 15.96
N VAL A 289 1.81 -18.34 17.17
CA VAL A 289 2.69 -18.81 18.25
C VAL A 289 1.99 -18.84 19.58
N SER A 290 2.59 -19.56 20.54
CA SER A 290 2.26 -19.50 21.96
C SER A 290 3.41 -18.81 22.66
N VAL A 291 3.14 -17.71 23.36
CA VAL A 291 4.17 -16.92 24.04
C VAL A 291 3.73 -16.65 25.47
N GLN A 292 4.66 -16.86 26.41
CA GLN A 292 4.43 -16.57 27.82
C GLN A 292 5.21 -15.30 28.21
N GLY A 293 4.60 -14.42 28.99
CA GLY A 293 5.24 -13.19 29.45
C GLY A 293 4.58 -12.58 30.67
N LYS A 294 5.36 -11.82 31.46
CA LYS A 294 4.85 -11.03 32.58
C LYS A 294 4.18 -9.77 32.04
N VAL A 295 2.95 -9.52 32.47
CA VAL A 295 2.22 -8.27 32.21
C VAL A 295 2.86 -7.14 33.01
N TYR A 296 3.24 -6.09 32.30
CA TYR A 296 3.87 -4.91 32.88
C TYR A 296 2.89 -3.73 33.00
N SER A 297 2.02 -3.55 32.01
CA SER A 297 1.03 -2.46 32.01
C SER A 297 -0.16 -2.80 31.15
N SER A 298 -1.34 -2.30 31.52
CA SER A 298 -2.58 -2.39 30.74
C SER A 298 -3.18 -0.99 30.55
N LYS A 299 -3.69 -0.67 29.35
CA LYS A 299 -4.30 0.63 29.04
C LYS A 299 -5.51 0.46 28.11
N ASP A 300 -6.70 0.85 28.57
CA ASP A 300 -7.89 0.97 27.71
C ASP A 300 -7.79 2.26 26.89
N ILE A 301 -7.94 2.14 25.57
CA ILE A 301 -7.95 3.27 24.62
C ILE A 301 -9.31 3.44 23.94
N GLY A 302 -10.37 2.88 24.53
CA GLY A 302 -11.74 2.88 24.03
C GLY A 302 -12.00 1.72 23.07
N SER A 303 -11.31 1.70 21.92
CA SER A 303 -11.52 0.67 20.89
C SER A 303 -10.91 -0.70 21.24
N MET A 304 -9.93 -0.73 22.15
CA MET A 304 -9.22 -1.92 22.61
C MET A 304 -8.51 -1.66 23.94
N VAL A 305 -8.06 -2.73 24.61
CA VAL A 305 -7.14 -2.65 25.76
C VAL A 305 -5.76 -3.15 25.34
N LEU A 306 -4.74 -2.32 25.51
CA LEU A 306 -3.35 -2.65 25.20
C LEU A 306 -2.65 -3.19 26.45
N VAL A 307 -2.09 -4.39 26.36
CA VAL A 307 -1.37 -5.06 27.46
C VAL A 307 0.09 -5.29 27.04
N ASN A 308 1.03 -4.65 27.72
CA ASN A 308 2.46 -4.74 27.40
C ASN A 308 3.12 -5.87 28.21
N LEU A 309 3.87 -6.73 27.53
CA LEU A 309 4.65 -7.81 28.16
C LEU A 309 6.14 -7.51 28.18
N GLY A 310 6.82 -7.96 29.24
CA GLY A 310 8.28 -7.90 29.41
C GLY A 310 8.81 -6.56 29.91
N ALA A 311 8.24 -5.43 29.50
CA ALA A 311 8.59 -4.10 29.98
C ALA A 311 7.46 -3.08 29.74
N ALA A 312 7.58 -1.88 30.31
CA ALA A 312 6.70 -0.76 30.01
C ALA A 312 6.92 -0.22 28.60
N TYR A 313 5.88 0.42 28.04
CA TYR A 313 6.02 1.24 26.84
C TYR A 313 7.04 2.38 27.07
N PRO A 314 7.93 2.68 26.10
CA PRO A 314 8.04 2.10 24.76
C PRO A 314 9.02 0.91 24.64
N ASN A 315 9.46 0.29 25.73
CA ASN A 315 10.48 -0.76 25.71
C ASN A 315 9.93 -2.18 25.79
N GLN A 316 8.60 -2.35 25.70
CA GLN A 316 7.95 -3.65 25.77
C GLN A 316 8.41 -4.57 24.62
N LEU A 317 8.49 -5.86 24.91
CA LEU A 317 8.86 -6.88 23.91
C LEU A 317 7.67 -7.26 23.02
N LEU A 318 6.46 -7.25 23.60
CA LEU A 318 5.21 -7.59 22.92
C LEU A 318 4.05 -6.75 23.47
N THR A 319 3.19 -6.27 22.58
CA THR A 319 1.88 -5.69 22.92
C THR A 319 0.78 -6.70 22.63
N ILE A 320 -0.16 -6.91 23.54
CA ILE A 320 -1.40 -7.65 23.30
C ILE A 320 -2.54 -6.64 23.17
N ALA A 321 -3.20 -6.60 22.01
CA ALA A 321 -4.35 -5.74 21.76
C ALA A 321 -5.65 -6.54 21.95
N LEU A 322 -6.27 -6.40 23.13
CA LEU A 322 -7.53 -7.05 23.47
C LEU A 322 -8.71 -6.28 22.86
N LYS A 323 -9.53 -6.96 22.06
CA LYS A 323 -10.69 -6.37 21.36
C LYS A 323 -11.98 -7.12 21.65
N GLY A 324 -13.11 -6.45 21.42
CA GLY A 324 -14.44 -7.06 21.61
C GLY A 324 -14.61 -7.57 23.05
N LYS A 325 -15.06 -8.83 23.19
CA LYS A 325 -15.23 -9.46 24.51
C LYS A 325 -13.91 -9.62 25.27
N ALA A 326 -12.78 -9.80 24.57
CA ALA A 326 -11.48 -9.94 25.21
C ALA A 326 -11.05 -8.69 26.00
N LYS A 327 -11.63 -7.51 25.74
CA LYS A 327 -11.40 -6.30 26.54
C LYS A 327 -11.65 -6.52 28.04
N GLU A 328 -12.62 -7.37 28.39
CA GLU A 328 -12.98 -7.68 29.79
C GLU A 328 -11.84 -8.34 30.57
N LEU A 329 -10.90 -8.99 29.86
CA LEU A 329 -9.71 -9.57 30.48
C LEU A 329 -8.74 -8.48 30.96
N GLY A 330 -8.71 -7.30 30.33
CA GLY A 330 -7.65 -6.30 30.53
C GLY A 330 -7.42 -5.88 31.98
N ASN A 331 -8.47 -5.85 32.80
CA ASN A 331 -8.40 -5.51 34.23
C ASN A 331 -7.93 -6.68 35.12
N GLN A 332 -7.94 -7.90 34.59
CA GLN A 332 -7.65 -9.14 35.31
C GLN A 332 -6.21 -9.61 35.14
N LEU A 333 -5.46 -8.99 34.22
CA LEU A 333 -4.12 -9.45 33.81
C LEU A 333 -2.97 -8.73 34.53
N SER A 334 -3.24 -7.64 35.26
CA SER A 334 -2.21 -6.82 35.92
C SER A 334 -1.29 -7.66 36.81
N ASP A 335 0.03 -7.49 36.62
CA ASP A 335 1.12 -8.22 37.31
C ASP A 335 1.14 -9.74 37.18
N LYS A 336 0.32 -10.33 36.29
CA LYS A 336 0.29 -11.78 36.07
C LYS A 336 1.29 -12.24 35.01
N MET A 337 1.71 -13.49 35.16
CA MET A 337 2.31 -14.26 34.06
C MET A 337 1.18 -14.78 33.19
N ILE A 338 1.19 -14.43 31.91
CA ILE A 338 0.15 -14.83 30.97
C ILE A 338 0.76 -15.62 29.82
N THR A 339 0.01 -16.59 29.30
CA THR A 339 0.30 -17.26 28.03
C THR A 339 -0.72 -16.80 27.01
N VAL A 340 -0.23 -16.32 25.86
CA VAL A 340 -1.06 -15.85 24.76
C VAL A 340 -0.79 -16.70 23.52
N GLU A 341 -1.86 -17.13 22.85
CA GLU A 341 -1.80 -17.83 21.58
C GLU A 341 -2.38 -16.94 20.46
N GLY A 342 -1.60 -16.65 19.42
CA GLY A 342 -2.07 -15.87 18.28
C GLY A 342 -0.99 -15.56 17.25
N GLU A 343 -1.40 -14.92 16.16
CA GLU A 343 -0.51 -14.43 15.11
C GLU A 343 0.24 -13.20 15.60
N VAL A 344 1.56 -13.21 15.49
CA VAL A 344 2.39 -12.03 15.74
C VAL A 344 2.38 -11.15 14.50
N ILE A 345 1.92 -9.91 14.63
CA ILE A 345 1.97 -8.90 13.58
C ILE A 345 3.07 -7.87 13.89
N ASP A 346 3.65 -7.26 12.85
CA ASP A 346 4.42 -6.03 13.02
C ASP A 346 3.46 -4.83 13.04
N TYR A 347 3.42 -4.14 14.17
CA TYR A 347 2.72 -2.87 14.28
C TYR A 347 3.72 -1.75 14.61
N LYS A 348 4.00 -0.91 13.62
CA LYS A 348 4.94 0.22 13.73
C LYS A 348 6.32 -0.21 14.25
N GLY A 349 6.83 -1.32 13.72
CA GLY A 349 8.14 -1.87 14.08
C GLY A 349 8.16 -2.63 15.41
N LYS A 350 6.99 -2.89 16.00
CA LYS A 350 6.87 -3.62 17.27
C LYS A 350 5.99 -4.86 17.12
N PRO A 351 6.36 -6.00 17.72
CA PRO A 351 5.50 -7.16 17.80
C PRO A 351 4.19 -6.84 18.53
N GLU A 352 3.07 -7.21 17.92
CA GLU A 352 1.73 -7.11 18.51
C GLU A 352 0.93 -8.39 18.23
N ILE A 353 0.08 -8.83 19.17
CA ILE A 353 -0.90 -9.89 18.94
C ILE A 353 -2.29 -9.31 19.24
N ILE A 354 -3.22 -9.44 18.29
CA ILE A 354 -4.61 -9.03 18.49
C ILE A 354 -5.42 -10.22 18.99
N ILE A 355 -6.12 -10.04 20.11
CA ILE A 355 -6.95 -11.07 20.73
C ILE A 355 -8.41 -10.60 20.76
N THR A 356 -9.28 -11.39 20.15
CA THR A 356 -10.74 -11.22 20.19
C THR A 356 -11.44 -12.34 20.97
N ASP A 357 -10.83 -13.53 21.01
CA ASP A 357 -11.30 -14.71 21.75
C ASP A 357 -10.56 -14.83 23.09
N THR A 358 -11.30 -14.83 24.20
CA THR A 358 -10.75 -14.93 25.55
C THR A 358 -10.05 -16.26 25.82
N SER A 359 -10.38 -17.33 25.09
CA SER A 359 -9.76 -18.65 25.24
C SER A 359 -8.26 -18.67 24.90
N LYS A 360 -7.81 -17.66 24.15
CA LYS A 360 -6.43 -17.50 23.69
C LYS A 360 -5.49 -16.88 24.73
N VAL A 361 -6.00 -16.51 25.90
CA VAL A 361 -5.21 -15.94 27.00
C VAL A 361 -5.42 -16.78 28.25
N LYS A 362 -4.32 -17.28 28.82
CA LYS A 362 -4.29 -18.12 30.03
C LYS A 362 -3.44 -17.41 31.10
N PHE A 363 -3.91 -17.32 32.34
CA PHE A 363 -3.27 -16.53 33.41
C PHE A 363 -3.70 -16.93 34.82
#